data_AF-A0A1X0CNW0-F1
#
_entry.id   AF-A0A1X0CNW0-F1
#
_cell.length_a   1.000
_cell.length_b   1.000
_cell.length_c   1.000
_cell.angle_alpha   90.00
_cell.angle_beta   90.00
_cell.angle_gamma   90.00
#
_symmetry.space_group_name_H-M   'P 1'
#
loop_
_entity.id
_entity.type
_entity.pdbx_description
1 polymer ?
#
loop_
_entity_poly.entity_id
_entity_poly.type
_entity_poly.pdbx_seq_one_letter_code
_entity_poly.pdbx_strand_id
1 'polypeptide(L)'
;MVPLWFTLSALCFVGAAVLLYVDIDRRRGLGRRRKSWAKSHGFDYEHESADIVKRWKRGVMSTVGDVTAKNVVLGQIRGEAVFIFDLEDVATVIALHRKVGTNVVVDLRLKGIKEPRENDIWLLGAIGPRMVYSTNLDAARRACDRRMVTFAHTAPDCAEIMWNEEHWTLVSMPVTSTRAQWDEGLRTVRQFNDLLRVLPPTPQPGAQGGQAPLARRSGSPSRPLAPAPPRAEVPPGRAEAAPGRAEPVAGRPEAGRYAPPPARPEGARRPPSARNGRQSPHYQR
;
A
#
# COMPACT_ATOMS: atom_id res chain seq x y z
N MET A 1 58.94 -10.50 -23.37
CA MET A 1 57.55 -9.99 -23.39
C MET A 1 56.52 -11.09 -23.05
N VAL A 2 56.72 -12.35 -23.47
CA VAL A 2 55.84 -13.50 -23.19
C VAL A 2 55.63 -13.87 -21.71
N PRO A 3 56.65 -13.95 -20.82
CA PRO A 3 56.45 -14.43 -19.43
C PRO A 3 55.63 -13.48 -18.54
N LEU A 4 55.57 -12.18 -18.88
CA LEU A 4 54.72 -11.21 -18.17
C LEU A 4 53.22 -11.51 -18.38
N TRP A 5 52.83 -11.90 -19.59
CA TRP A 5 51.44 -12.26 -19.91
C TRP A 5 51.00 -13.57 -19.23
N PHE A 6 51.92 -14.52 -19.05
CA PHE A 6 51.65 -15.76 -18.31
C PHE A 6 51.46 -15.51 -16.82
N THR A 7 52.28 -14.66 -16.20
CA THR A 7 52.12 -14.30 -14.78
C THR A 7 50.85 -13.50 -14.53
N LEU A 8 50.50 -12.58 -15.42
CA LEU A 8 49.24 -11.84 -15.36
C LEU A 8 48.03 -12.78 -15.55
N SER A 9 48.09 -13.70 -16.52
CA SER A 9 47.04 -14.70 -16.74
C SER A 9 46.87 -15.62 -15.54
N ALA A 10 47.98 -16.09 -14.94
CA ALA A 10 47.95 -16.91 -13.74
C ALA A 10 47.32 -16.17 -12.55
N LEU A 11 47.67 -14.89 -12.36
CA LEU A 11 47.08 -14.04 -11.31
C LEU A 11 45.57 -13.85 -11.52
N CYS A 12 45.14 -13.57 -12.75
CA CYS A 12 43.71 -13.47 -13.10
C CYS A 12 42.97 -14.78 -12.84
N PHE A 13 43.57 -15.93 -13.16
CA PHE A 13 42.94 -17.23 -12.95
C PHE A 13 42.80 -17.57 -11.47
N VAL A 14 43.82 -17.28 -10.66
CA VAL A 14 43.75 -17.43 -9.19
C VAL A 14 42.69 -16.49 -8.61
N GLY A 15 42.64 -15.23 -9.07
CA GLY A 15 41.61 -14.27 -8.66
C GLY A 15 40.19 -14.75 -8.99
N ALA A 16 39.99 -15.27 -10.21
CA ALA A 16 38.71 -15.84 -10.63
C ALA A 16 38.32 -17.07 -9.78
N ALA A 17 39.26 -17.97 -9.50
CA ALA A 17 39.01 -19.14 -8.66
C ALA A 17 38.61 -18.74 -7.22
N VAL A 18 39.27 -17.74 -6.64
CA VAL A 18 38.94 -17.22 -5.30
C VAL A 18 37.54 -16.59 -5.30
N LEU A 19 37.20 -15.77 -6.29
CA LEU A 19 35.87 -15.16 -6.39
C LEU A 19 34.77 -16.21 -6.55
N LEU A 20 35.02 -17.24 -7.37
CA LEU A 20 34.09 -18.35 -7.58
C LEU A 20 33.90 -19.14 -6.27
N TYR A 21 34.97 -19.40 -5.52
CA TYR A 21 34.87 -20.07 -4.23
C TYR A 21 34.03 -19.26 -3.21
N VAL A 22 34.25 -17.95 -3.11
CA VAL A 22 33.48 -17.05 -2.24
C VAL A 22 32.02 -17.01 -2.67
N ASP A 23 31.74 -16.97 -3.97
CA ASP A 23 30.37 -16.98 -4.49
C ASP A 23 29.65 -18.29 -4.17
N ILE A 24 30.29 -19.44 -4.38
CA ILE A 24 29.74 -20.76 -4.02
C ILE A 24 29.44 -20.85 -2.52
N ASP A 25 30.35 -20.41 -1.66
CA ASP A 25 30.15 -20.49 -0.21
C ASP A 25 29.00 -19.57 0.24
N ARG A 26 28.87 -18.37 -0.36
CA ARG A 26 27.71 -17.49 -0.14
C ARG A 26 26.41 -18.15 -0.56
N ARG A 27 26.34 -18.74 -1.76
CA ARG A 27 25.14 -19.44 -2.27
C ARG A 27 24.77 -20.63 -1.37
N ARG A 28 25.75 -21.45 -0.98
CA ARG A 28 25.54 -22.59 -0.06
C ARG A 28 25.15 -22.15 1.36
N GLY A 29 25.69 -21.03 1.82
CA GLY A 29 25.33 -20.41 3.10
C GLY A 29 23.89 -19.91 3.13
N LEU A 30 23.40 -19.30 2.04
CA LEU A 30 22.03 -18.80 1.93
C LEU A 30 21.00 -19.92 2.05
N GLY A 31 21.14 -21.02 1.29
CA GLY A 31 20.20 -22.14 1.37
C GLY A 31 20.12 -22.79 2.75
N ARG A 32 21.27 -22.96 3.43
CA ARG A 32 21.29 -23.45 4.82
C ARG A 32 20.56 -22.52 5.79
N ARG A 33 20.81 -21.21 5.69
CA ARG A 33 20.13 -20.19 6.51
C ARG A 33 18.63 -20.16 6.23
N ARG A 34 18.21 -20.22 4.96
CA ARG A 34 16.81 -20.25 4.56
C ARG A 34 16.09 -21.49 5.08
N LYS A 35 16.70 -22.67 4.95
CA LYS A 35 16.16 -23.94 5.49
C LYS A 35 16.00 -23.90 7.01
N SER A 36 17.00 -23.36 7.73
CA SER A 36 16.92 -23.19 9.19
C SER A 36 15.82 -22.22 9.61
N TRP A 37 15.67 -21.11 8.87
CA TRP A 37 14.63 -20.13 9.11
C TRP A 37 13.23 -20.66 8.81
N ALA A 38 13.05 -21.40 7.71
CA ALA A 38 11.79 -22.05 7.36
C ALA A 38 11.34 -23.00 8.47
N LYS A 39 12.26 -23.85 8.94
CA LYS A 39 12.01 -24.77 10.06
C LYS A 39 11.57 -24.03 11.33
N SER A 40 12.16 -22.86 11.63
CA SER A 40 11.78 -22.07 12.82
C SER A 40 10.37 -21.46 12.74
N HIS A 41 9.86 -21.26 11.53
CA HIS A 41 8.50 -20.75 11.29
C HIS A 41 7.47 -21.86 11.08
N GLY A 42 7.89 -23.13 11.08
CA GLY A 42 7.03 -24.25 10.72
C GLY A 42 6.65 -24.25 9.23
N PHE A 43 7.51 -23.69 8.38
CA PHE A 43 7.33 -23.66 6.93
C PHE A 43 8.13 -24.78 6.26
N ASP A 44 7.64 -25.23 5.12
CA ASP A 44 8.29 -26.23 4.28
C ASP A 44 9.36 -25.57 3.42
N TYR A 45 10.43 -26.31 3.14
CA TYR A 45 11.57 -25.84 2.36
C TYR A 45 11.78 -26.74 1.16
N GLU A 46 11.84 -26.14 -0.02
CA GLU A 46 12.19 -26.77 -1.29
C GLU A 46 13.44 -26.09 -1.86
N HIS A 47 14.36 -26.88 -2.44
CA HIS A 47 15.59 -26.31 -2.97
C HIS A 47 15.36 -25.48 -4.23
N GLU A 48 14.49 -25.98 -5.12
CA GLU A 48 14.20 -25.37 -6.41
C GLU A 48 12.78 -25.72 -6.85
N SER A 49 12.08 -24.78 -7.49
CA SER A 49 10.77 -24.98 -8.08
C SER A 49 10.60 -24.12 -9.34
N ALA A 50 10.28 -24.75 -10.47
CA ALA A 50 10.09 -24.05 -11.74
C ALA A 50 8.65 -23.51 -11.92
N ASP A 51 7.67 -24.12 -11.26
CA ASP A 51 6.25 -23.84 -11.55
C ASP A 51 5.68 -22.69 -10.74
N ILE A 52 6.30 -22.33 -9.61
CA ILE A 52 5.77 -21.24 -8.77
C ILE A 52 5.92 -19.88 -9.44
N VAL A 53 7.00 -19.65 -10.20
CA VAL A 53 7.29 -18.36 -10.84
C VAL A 53 6.23 -18.01 -11.89
N LYS A 54 5.68 -19.03 -12.57
CA LYS A 54 4.65 -18.87 -13.62
C LYS A 54 3.33 -18.29 -13.12
N ARG A 55 3.14 -18.22 -11.79
CA ARG A 55 1.91 -17.69 -11.16
C ARG A 55 1.82 -16.17 -11.18
N TRP A 56 2.94 -15.49 -11.35
CA TRP A 56 3.04 -14.03 -11.29
C TRP A 56 3.64 -13.49 -12.57
N LYS A 57 3.24 -12.27 -12.95
CA LYS A 57 3.61 -11.67 -14.25
C LYS A 57 4.20 -10.28 -14.14
N ARG A 58 4.00 -9.59 -13.02
CA ARG A 58 4.35 -8.16 -12.84
C ARG A 58 5.48 -7.94 -11.85
N GLY A 59 5.89 -6.68 -11.72
CA GLY A 59 6.92 -6.25 -10.79
C GLY A 59 8.30 -6.76 -11.22
N VAL A 60 9.00 -7.48 -10.35
CA VAL A 60 10.29 -8.08 -10.73
C VAL A 60 10.10 -9.20 -11.76
N MET A 61 8.94 -9.87 -11.75
CA MET A 61 8.65 -10.98 -12.65
C MET A 61 8.61 -10.59 -14.12
N SER A 62 8.26 -9.35 -14.45
CA SER A 62 8.26 -8.88 -15.85
C SER A 62 9.67 -8.55 -16.37
N THR A 63 10.65 -8.43 -15.48
CA THR A 63 12.04 -8.16 -15.84
C THR A 63 12.89 -9.42 -15.98
N VAL A 64 12.47 -10.51 -15.32
CA VAL A 64 13.14 -11.80 -15.38
C VAL A 64 12.53 -12.66 -16.49
N GLY A 65 13.40 -13.38 -17.21
CA GLY A 65 13.00 -14.32 -18.26
C GLY A 65 12.57 -15.68 -17.67
N ASP A 66 12.86 -16.75 -18.41
CA ASP A 66 12.65 -18.12 -17.95
C ASP A 66 13.64 -18.46 -16.83
N VAL A 67 13.24 -18.19 -15.59
CA VAL A 67 14.04 -18.41 -14.37
C VAL A 67 13.32 -19.34 -13.41
N THR A 68 14.08 -20.21 -12.75
CA THR A 68 13.57 -21.06 -11.69
C THR A 68 13.67 -20.36 -10.34
N ALA A 69 12.73 -20.67 -9.44
CA ALA A 69 12.81 -20.19 -8.08
C ALA A 69 13.72 -21.08 -7.24
N LYS A 70 14.68 -20.50 -6.53
CA LYS A 70 15.61 -21.20 -5.62
C LYS A 70 15.30 -20.89 -4.16
N ASN A 71 15.73 -21.78 -3.26
CA ASN A 71 15.56 -21.65 -1.81
C ASN A 71 14.10 -21.31 -1.42
N VAL A 72 13.18 -22.07 -2.00
CA VAL A 72 11.74 -21.86 -1.88
C VAL A 72 11.29 -22.27 -0.48
N VAL A 73 10.47 -21.42 0.13
CA VAL A 73 9.81 -21.65 1.41
C VAL A 73 8.33 -21.51 1.21
N LEU A 74 7.59 -22.56 1.57
CA LEU A 74 6.14 -22.62 1.49
C LEU A 74 5.59 -22.59 2.91
N GLY A 75 4.69 -21.65 3.17
CA GLY A 75 4.16 -21.45 4.51
C GLY A 75 2.71 -21.00 4.49
N GLN A 76 2.17 -20.83 5.70
CA GLN A 76 0.85 -20.26 5.89
C GLN A 76 0.86 -19.25 7.03
N ILE A 77 0.11 -18.17 6.85
CA ILE A 77 0.01 -17.07 7.79
C ILE A 77 -1.47 -16.78 7.98
N ARG A 78 -2.01 -16.99 9.18
CA ARG A 78 -3.44 -16.77 9.47
C ARG A 78 -4.38 -17.47 8.46
N GLY A 79 -3.95 -18.62 7.93
CA GLY A 79 -4.67 -19.38 6.90
C GLY A 79 -4.45 -18.94 5.45
N GLU A 80 -3.67 -17.89 5.19
CA GLU A 80 -3.28 -17.45 3.85
C GLU A 80 -1.93 -18.07 3.46
N ALA A 81 -1.82 -18.62 2.26
CA ALA A 81 -0.57 -19.17 1.75
C ALA A 81 0.49 -18.08 1.57
N VAL A 82 1.73 -18.37 1.95
CA VAL A 82 2.89 -17.52 1.72
C VAL A 82 3.99 -18.31 1.03
N PHE A 83 4.59 -17.71 0.01
CA PHE A 83 5.76 -18.23 -0.68
C PHE A 83 6.92 -17.25 -0.52
N ILE A 84 8.09 -17.75 -0.18
CA ILE A 84 9.33 -16.98 -0.17
C ILE A 84 10.33 -17.71 -1.05
N PHE A 85 10.93 -17.03 -2.01
CA PHE A 85 11.87 -17.66 -2.92
C PHE A 85 12.85 -16.65 -3.48
N ASP A 86 13.97 -17.15 -3.97
CA ASP A 86 15.00 -16.34 -4.59
C ASP A 86 14.92 -16.52 -6.11
N LEU A 87 14.86 -15.40 -6.83
CA LEU A 87 15.11 -15.32 -8.26
C LEU A 87 16.61 -15.16 -8.44
N GLU A 88 17.23 -16.09 -9.15
CA GLU A 88 18.69 -16.21 -9.29
C GLU A 88 19.38 -14.87 -9.58
N ASP A 89 20.19 -14.40 -8.62
CA ASP A 89 20.94 -13.14 -8.65
C ASP A 89 20.13 -11.84 -8.90
N VAL A 90 18.79 -11.91 -8.85
CA VAL A 90 17.89 -10.76 -9.05
C VAL A 90 17.31 -10.26 -7.73
N ALA A 91 16.46 -11.07 -7.09
CA ALA A 91 15.76 -10.65 -5.87
C ALA A 91 15.23 -11.85 -5.08
N THR A 92 15.11 -11.68 -3.76
CA THR A 92 14.23 -12.52 -2.93
C THR A 92 12.83 -11.95 -2.97
N VAL A 93 11.85 -12.78 -3.31
CA VAL A 93 10.44 -12.41 -3.41
C VAL A 93 9.65 -13.10 -2.31
N ILE A 94 8.78 -12.34 -1.64
CA ILE A 94 7.79 -12.83 -0.69
C ILE A 94 6.41 -12.58 -1.29
N ALA A 95 5.66 -13.64 -1.56
CA ALA A 95 4.31 -13.58 -2.09
C ALA A 95 3.30 -14.08 -1.04
N LEU A 96 2.32 -13.25 -0.70
CA LEU A 96 1.22 -13.56 0.21
C LEU A 96 -0.08 -13.68 -0.56
N HIS A 97 -0.83 -14.75 -0.33
CA HIS A 97 -2.13 -14.97 -0.93
C HIS A 97 -3.17 -14.01 -0.33
N ARG A 98 -3.99 -13.40 -1.20
CA ARG A 98 -5.06 -12.48 -0.82
C ARG A 98 -6.38 -13.22 -0.72
N LYS A 99 -7.12 -13.02 0.37
CA LYS A 99 -8.47 -13.58 0.52
C LYS A 99 -9.46 -13.06 -0.54
N VAL A 100 -9.34 -11.80 -0.96
CA VAL A 100 -10.22 -11.16 -1.95
C VAL A 100 -9.38 -10.69 -3.14
N GLY A 101 -9.75 -11.18 -4.33
CA GLY A 101 -9.08 -10.83 -5.57
C GLY A 101 -9.40 -9.41 -6.05
N THR A 102 -8.48 -8.78 -6.78
CA THR A 102 -8.72 -7.46 -7.39
C THR A 102 -8.05 -7.33 -8.76
N ASN A 103 -8.72 -6.70 -9.71
CA ASN A 103 -8.14 -6.39 -11.03
C ASN A 103 -7.26 -5.13 -11.02
N VAL A 104 -7.22 -4.39 -9.90
CA VAL A 104 -6.40 -3.19 -9.77
C VAL A 104 -5.03 -3.58 -9.27
N VAL A 105 -4.00 -3.19 -10.00
CA VAL A 105 -2.60 -3.34 -9.60
C VAL A 105 -2.13 -2.03 -9.03
N VAL A 106 -1.55 -2.07 -7.84
CA VAL A 106 -0.79 -0.99 -7.24
C VAL A 106 0.64 -1.48 -7.08
N ASP A 107 1.58 -0.70 -7.60
CA ASP A 107 3.01 -0.96 -7.54
C ASP A 107 3.70 0.20 -6.82
N LEU A 108 4.35 -0.10 -5.71
CA LEU A 108 5.05 0.82 -4.85
C LEU A 108 6.53 0.45 -4.84
N ARG A 109 7.36 1.29 -5.46
CA ARG A 109 8.81 1.04 -5.59
C ARG A 109 9.65 2.17 -5.02
N LEU A 110 10.86 1.88 -4.57
CA LEU A 110 11.80 2.90 -4.14
C LEU A 110 12.12 3.89 -5.27
N LYS A 111 12.34 5.15 -4.90
CA LYS A 111 12.83 6.17 -5.82
C LYS A 111 14.18 5.75 -6.40
N GLY A 112 14.34 5.88 -7.71
CA GLY A 112 15.57 5.50 -8.42
C GLY A 112 15.53 4.09 -9.04
N ILE A 113 14.58 3.24 -8.63
CA ILE A 113 14.28 2.02 -9.37
C ILE A 113 13.54 2.41 -10.66
N LYS A 114 13.89 1.74 -11.78
CA LYS A 114 13.23 1.97 -13.08
C LYS A 114 11.73 1.81 -12.96
N GLU A 115 10.97 2.52 -13.77
CA GLU A 115 9.49 2.43 -13.79
C GLU A 115 9.02 1.05 -14.28
N PRO A 116 7.76 0.65 -13.98
CA PRO A 116 7.23 -0.60 -14.52
C PRO A 116 7.29 -0.58 -16.05
N ARG A 117 7.56 -1.74 -16.67
CA ARG A 117 7.71 -1.84 -18.14
C ARG A 117 6.37 -1.96 -18.84
N GLU A 118 5.33 -2.31 -18.09
CA GLU A 118 3.99 -2.56 -18.60
C GLU A 118 3.35 -1.25 -19.10
N ASN A 119 2.70 -1.28 -20.26
CA ASN A 119 2.10 -0.07 -20.85
C ASN A 119 0.74 0.31 -20.22
N ASP A 120 0.18 -0.55 -19.37
CA ASP A 120 -1.14 -0.41 -18.78
C ASP A 120 -1.11 0.13 -17.34
N ILE A 121 0.05 0.61 -16.89
CA ILE A 121 0.26 1.14 -15.54
C ILE A 121 0.82 2.56 -15.63
N TRP A 122 0.25 3.47 -14.84
CA TRP A 122 0.61 4.89 -14.87
C TRP A 122 1.11 5.36 -13.51
N LEU A 123 2.00 6.35 -13.53
CA LEU A 123 2.52 6.99 -12.33
C LEU A 123 1.39 7.78 -11.64
N LEU A 124 1.11 7.44 -10.38
CA LEU A 124 0.20 8.20 -9.53
C LEU A 124 0.93 9.37 -8.86
N GLY A 125 2.12 9.13 -8.33
CA GLY A 125 2.91 10.15 -7.65
C GLY A 125 3.95 9.58 -6.68
N ALA A 126 4.67 10.49 -6.02
CA ALA A 126 5.67 10.16 -5.02
C ALA A 126 5.08 10.16 -3.60
N ILE A 127 5.38 9.13 -2.82
CA ILE A 127 5.07 9.04 -1.40
C ILE A 127 6.37 8.76 -0.63
N GLY A 128 6.91 9.79 0.03
CA GLY A 128 8.14 9.68 0.81
C GLY A 128 9.33 9.22 -0.05
N PRO A 129 10.01 8.11 0.30
CA PRO A 129 11.12 7.56 -0.49
C PRO A 129 10.65 6.69 -1.68
N ARG A 130 9.34 6.58 -1.93
CA ARG A 130 8.77 5.64 -2.91
C ARG A 130 7.91 6.33 -3.98
N MET A 131 7.76 5.66 -5.11
CA MET A 131 6.93 6.04 -6.25
C MET A 131 5.80 5.02 -6.38
N VAL A 132 4.57 5.51 -6.59
CA VAL A 132 3.37 4.68 -6.71
C VAL A 132 2.92 4.69 -8.16
N TYR A 133 2.72 3.51 -8.72
CA TYR A 133 2.16 3.27 -10.05
C TYR A 133 0.89 2.44 -9.91
N SER A 134 -0.09 2.64 -10.79
CA SER A 134 -1.29 1.81 -10.79
C SER A 134 -1.97 1.71 -12.16
N THR A 135 -2.65 0.59 -12.38
CA THR A 135 -3.52 0.37 -13.56
C THR A 135 -4.81 1.19 -13.46
N ASN A 136 -5.21 1.62 -12.25
CA ASN A 136 -6.35 2.51 -12.06
C ASN A 136 -6.01 3.59 -11.02
N LEU A 137 -5.75 4.80 -11.51
CA LEU A 137 -5.32 5.92 -10.68
C LEU A 137 -6.38 6.32 -9.63
N ASP A 138 -7.67 6.21 -9.92
CA ASP A 138 -8.72 6.60 -8.98
C ASP A 138 -8.93 5.57 -7.86
N ALA A 139 -8.76 4.27 -8.17
CA ALA A 139 -8.71 3.23 -7.15
C ALA A 139 -7.46 3.36 -6.28
N ALA A 140 -6.31 3.64 -6.90
CA ALA A 140 -5.06 3.84 -6.17
C ALA A 140 -5.07 5.09 -5.28
N ARG A 141 -5.66 6.22 -5.73
CA ARG A 141 -5.85 7.41 -4.89
C ARG A 141 -6.66 7.13 -3.64
N ARG A 142 -7.72 6.32 -3.76
CA ARG A 142 -8.54 5.89 -2.62
C ARG A 142 -7.76 4.97 -1.67
N ALA A 143 -6.89 4.13 -2.21
CA ALA A 143 -6.00 3.28 -1.41
C ALA A 143 -4.83 4.03 -0.76
N CYS A 144 -4.40 5.14 -1.36
CA CYS A 144 -3.32 5.99 -0.85
C CYS A 144 -3.81 6.96 0.22
N ASP A 145 -4.35 6.41 1.32
CA ASP A 145 -4.75 7.17 2.49
C ASP A 145 -3.55 7.55 3.38
N ARG A 146 -3.83 8.17 4.54
CA ARG A 146 -2.79 8.51 5.54
C ARG A 146 -1.96 7.30 6.00
N ARG A 147 -2.56 6.10 6.02
CA ARG A 147 -1.89 4.88 6.46
C ARG A 147 -0.90 4.40 5.39
N MET A 148 -1.28 4.45 4.11
CA MET A 148 -0.36 4.19 3.01
C MET A 148 0.82 5.16 3.00
N VAL A 149 0.56 6.46 3.25
CA VAL A 149 1.63 7.46 3.36
C VAL A 149 2.59 7.11 4.49
N THR A 150 2.07 6.81 5.68
CA THR A 150 2.89 6.41 6.83
C THR A 150 3.69 5.15 6.52
N PHE A 151 3.04 4.14 5.95
CA PHE A 151 3.68 2.88 5.55
C PHE A 151 4.83 3.09 4.58
N ALA A 152 4.67 3.92 3.55
CA ALA A 152 5.73 4.21 2.59
C ALA A 152 6.96 4.88 3.23
N HIS A 153 6.79 5.61 4.34
CA HIS A 153 7.89 6.19 5.10
C HIS A 153 8.53 5.21 6.10
N THR A 154 7.74 4.31 6.70
CA THR A 154 8.23 3.39 7.73
C THR A 154 8.71 2.05 7.17
N ALA A 155 8.27 1.67 5.97
CA ALA A 155 8.64 0.41 5.35
C ALA A 155 10.15 0.37 5.09
N PRO A 156 10.81 -0.75 5.40
CA PRO A 156 12.27 -0.85 5.34
C PRO A 156 12.76 -0.70 3.90
N ASP A 157 13.94 -0.11 3.72
CA ASP A 157 14.51 0.10 2.37
C ASP A 157 14.93 -1.22 1.70
N CYS A 158 15.00 -2.33 2.43
CA CYS A 158 15.16 -3.65 1.82
C CYS A 158 13.90 -4.08 1.04
N ALA A 159 12.72 -3.51 1.31
CA ALA A 159 11.53 -3.70 0.47
C ALA A 159 11.57 -2.71 -0.70
N GLU A 160 12.27 -3.12 -1.76
CA GLU A 160 12.56 -2.28 -2.92
C GLU A 160 11.34 -2.07 -3.80
N ILE A 161 10.58 -3.13 -4.05
CA ILE A 161 9.40 -3.13 -4.91
C ILE A 161 8.31 -3.92 -4.21
N MET A 162 7.12 -3.34 -4.08
CA MET A 162 5.95 -3.97 -3.47
C MET A 162 4.79 -3.81 -4.45
N TRP A 163 4.14 -4.90 -4.84
CA TRP A 163 3.03 -4.84 -5.77
C TRP A 163 1.97 -5.86 -5.42
N ASN A 164 0.78 -5.70 -5.99
CA ASN A 164 -0.22 -6.75 -5.96
C ASN A 164 -0.58 -7.21 -7.36
N GLU A 165 -0.96 -8.47 -7.43
CA GLU A 165 -1.69 -9.04 -8.56
C GLU A 165 -3.09 -9.42 -8.08
N GLU A 166 -3.81 -10.21 -8.87
CA GLU A 166 -5.22 -10.53 -8.60
C GLU A 166 -5.41 -11.14 -7.21
N HIS A 167 -4.76 -12.29 -6.96
CA HIS A 167 -4.87 -13.03 -5.71
C HIS A 167 -3.61 -12.99 -4.86
N TRP A 168 -2.66 -12.10 -5.18
CA TRP A 168 -1.34 -12.10 -4.53
C TRP A 168 -0.89 -10.69 -4.19
N THR A 169 -0.20 -10.54 -3.07
CA THR A 169 0.55 -9.35 -2.71
C THR A 169 2.01 -9.75 -2.53
N LEU A 170 2.91 -9.04 -3.21
CA LEU A 170 4.31 -9.40 -3.35
C LEU A 170 5.20 -8.28 -2.84
N VAL A 171 6.35 -8.67 -2.28
CA VAL A 171 7.45 -7.79 -1.92
C VAL A 171 8.73 -8.39 -2.48
N SER A 172 9.51 -7.57 -3.17
CA SER A 172 10.86 -7.86 -3.61
C SER A 172 11.87 -7.20 -2.69
N MET A 173 12.92 -7.95 -2.37
CA MET A 173 14.07 -7.51 -1.58
C MET A 173 15.38 -8.04 -2.17
N PRO A 174 16.54 -7.46 -1.83
CA PRO A 174 17.82 -7.95 -2.31
C PRO A 174 18.06 -9.42 -1.93
N VAL A 175 18.70 -10.21 -2.81
CA VAL A 175 19.06 -11.62 -2.53
C VAL A 175 20.02 -11.74 -1.34
N THR A 176 20.78 -10.67 -1.06
CA THR A 176 21.67 -10.56 0.10
C THR A 176 20.94 -10.38 1.44
N SER A 177 19.60 -10.37 1.44
CA SER A 177 18.79 -10.17 2.64
C SER A 177 19.04 -11.25 3.70
N THR A 178 19.07 -10.80 4.95
CA THR A 178 19.31 -11.60 6.15
C THR A 178 18.01 -12.16 6.74
N ARG A 179 18.14 -13.07 7.71
CA ARG A 179 17.02 -13.65 8.45
C ARG A 179 16.07 -12.59 9.03
N ALA A 180 16.62 -11.55 9.65
CA ALA A 180 15.83 -10.47 10.23
C ALA A 180 15.07 -9.67 9.17
N GLN A 181 15.67 -9.47 7.99
CA GLN A 181 15.03 -8.80 6.87
C GLN A 181 13.92 -9.66 6.24
N TRP A 182 14.05 -11.00 6.24
CA TRP A 182 12.95 -11.88 5.84
C TRP A 182 11.76 -11.78 6.79
N ASP A 183 12.01 -11.74 8.11
CA ASP A 183 10.95 -11.52 9.11
C ASP A 183 10.28 -10.14 8.93
N GLU A 184 11.08 -9.11 8.68
CA GLU A 184 10.59 -7.76 8.39
C GLU A 184 9.78 -7.71 7.09
N GLY A 185 10.23 -8.43 6.05
CA GLY A 185 9.52 -8.57 4.79
C GLY A 185 8.16 -9.26 4.94
N LEU A 186 8.09 -10.31 5.77
CA LEU A 186 6.81 -10.95 6.12
C LEU A 186 5.85 -9.99 6.82
N ARG A 187 6.34 -9.08 7.68
CA ARG A 187 5.51 -8.04 8.29
C ARG A 187 5.07 -7.01 7.25
N THR A 188 6.01 -6.58 6.41
CA THR A 188 5.80 -5.56 5.37
C THR A 188 4.76 -6.01 4.34
N VAL A 189 4.85 -7.24 3.83
CA VAL A 189 3.87 -7.79 2.86
C VAL A 189 2.47 -7.87 3.46
N ARG A 190 2.35 -8.22 4.74
CA ARG A 190 1.06 -8.26 5.45
C ARG A 190 0.47 -6.87 5.62
N GLN A 191 1.27 -5.91 6.09
CA GLN A 191 0.83 -4.53 6.24
C GLN A 191 0.39 -3.94 4.89
N PHE A 192 1.17 -4.18 3.84
CA PHE A 192 0.84 -3.75 2.50
C PHE A 192 -0.45 -4.42 1.99
N ASN A 193 -0.59 -5.74 2.18
CA ASN A 193 -1.81 -6.48 1.84
C ASN A 193 -3.04 -5.89 2.54
N ASP A 194 -2.92 -5.57 3.83
CA ASP A 194 -3.99 -4.98 4.64
C ASP A 194 -4.42 -3.59 4.13
N LEU A 195 -3.46 -2.76 3.70
CA LEU A 195 -3.75 -1.45 3.08
C LEU A 195 -4.46 -1.62 1.73
N LEU A 196 -4.12 -2.64 0.96
CA LEU A 196 -4.73 -2.93 -0.33
C LEU A 196 -6.07 -3.67 -0.26
N ARG A 197 -6.62 -3.92 0.93
CA ARG A 197 -7.98 -4.50 1.07
C ARG A 197 -9.09 -3.57 0.62
N VAL A 198 -8.80 -2.27 0.50
CA VAL A 198 -9.75 -1.25 0.04
C VAL A 198 -9.92 -1.21 -1.49
N LEU A 199 -9.11 -1.99 -2.22
CA LEU A 199 -9.24 -2.11 -3.66
C LEU A 199 -10.55 -2.80 -4.05
N PRO A 200 -11.16 -2.42 -5.20
CA PRO A 200 -12.41 -3.01 -5.63
C PRO A 200 -12.22 -4.52 -5.88
N PRO A 201 -13.12 -5.38 -5.38
CA PRO A 201 -13.05 -6.81 -5.62
C PRO A 201 -13.27 -7.10 -7.11
N THR A 202 -12.65 -8.17 -7.61
CA THR A 202 -12.95 -8.68 -8.94
C THR A 202 -14.44 -9.05 -9.01
N PRO A 203 -15.21 -8.56 -10.01
CA PRO A 203 -16.61 -8.91 -10.14
C PRO A 203 -16.73 -10.43 -10.36
N GLN A 204 -17.34 -11.13 -9.40
CA GLN A 204 -17.56 -12.56 -9.53
C GLN A 204 -18.60 -12.82 -10.63
N PRO A 205 -18.30 -13.66 -11.63
CA PRO A 205 -19.30 -14.13 -12.59
C PRO A 205 -20.35 -14.94 -11.80
N GLY A 206 -21.47 -14.30 -11.45
CA GLY A 206 -22.51 -14.86 -10.58
C GLY A 206 -22.94 -13.94 -9.42
N ALA A 207 -22.11 -12.97 -9.02
CA ALA A 207 -22.48 -11.96 -8.02
C ALA A 207 -23.30 -10.78 -8.63
N GLN A 208 -23.70 -10.89 -9.89
CA GLN A 208 -24.69 -10.02 -10.53
C GLN A 208 -26.14 -10.32 -10.09
N GLY A 209 -26.36 -11.29 -9.19
CA GLY A 209 -27.67 -11.64 -8.65
C GLY A 209 -28.12 -10.91 -7.38
N GLY A 210 -27.35 -9.95 -6.83
CA GLY A 210 -27.64 -9.39 -5.49
C GLY A 210 -27.57 -7.88 -5.32
N GLN A 211 -27.12 -7.13 -6.32
CA GLN A 211 -27.12 -5.67 -6.27
C GLN A 211 -27.79 -5.15 -7.52
N ALA A 212 -29.13 -5.14 -7.49
CA ALA A 212 -29.85 -4.17 -8.28
C ALA A 212 -29.21 -2.80 -8.02
N PRO A 213 -28.89 -2.00 -9.05
CA PRO A 213 -28.55 -0.61 -8.80
C PRO A 213 -29.69 -0.07 -7.95
N LEU A 214 -29.37 0.55 -6.81
CA LEU A 214 -30.30 1.41 -6.11
C LEU A 214 -30.66 2.52 -7.10
N ALA A 215 -31.60 2.22 -7.99
CA ALA A 215 -32.43 3.19 -8.64
C ALA A 215 -32.87 4.10 -7.50
N ARG A 216 -32.49 5.36 -7.58
CA ARG A 216 -32.92 6.41 -6.67
C ARG A 216 -34.41 6.20 -6.46
N ARG A 217 -34.78 5.59 -5.33
CA ARG A 217 -36.16 5.57 -4.88
C ARG A 217 -36.43 7.03 -4.53
N SER A 218 -36.92 7.78 -5.51
CA SER A 218 -37.75 8.95 -5.28
C SER A 218 -39.00 8.45 -4.57
N GLY A 219 -38.83 8.11 -3.29
CA GLY A 219 -39.90 7.81 -2.36
C GLY A 219 -40.47 9.13 -1.88
N SER A 220 -41.30 9.74 -2.71
CA SER A 220 -42.25 10.75 -2.27
C SER A 220 -43.05 10.13 -1.11
N PRO A 221 -43.11 10.74 0.09
CA PRO A 221 -43.97 10.23 1.14
C PRO A 221 -45.41 10.35 0.64
N SER A 222 -46.05 9.22 0.34
CA SER A 222 -47.47 9.16 0.01
C SER A 222 -48.26 9.64 1.22
N ARG A 223 -48.60 10.92 1.25
CA ARG A 223 -49.63 11.47 2.13
C ARG A 223 -50.97 10.87 1.68
N PRO A 224 -51.72 10.17 2.54
CA PRO A 224 -53.07 9.76 2.18
C PRO A 224 -53.92 11.00 1.92
N LEU A 225 -54.43 11.16 0.69
CA LEU A 225 -55.46 12.15 0.40
C LEU A 225 -56.72 11.73 1.16
N ALA A 226 -57.11 12.51 2.16
CA ALA A 226 -58.47 12.50 2.66
C ALA A 226 -59.40 13.00 1.54
N PRO A 227 -60.57 12.37 1.32
CA PRO A 227 -61.51 12.81 0.29
C PRO A 227 -62.06 14.20 0.64
N ALA A 228 -62.05 15.08 -0.36
CA ALA A 228 -62.60 16.43 -0.26
C ALA A 228 -64.11 16.38 -0.01
N PRO A 229 -64.67 17.20 0.90
CA PRO A 229 -66.12 17.37 1.00
C PRO A 229 -66.64 18.14 -0.22
N PRO A 230 -67.90 17.89 -0.64
CA PRO A 230 -68.47 18.56 -1.80
C PRO A 230 -68.66 20.05 -1.54
N ARG A 231 -68.35 20.81 -2.58
CA ARG A 231 -68.49 22.26 -2.72
C ARG A 231 -69.94 22.68 -2.43
N ALA A 232 -70.15 23.40 -1.33
CA ALA A 232 -71.39 24.12 -1.10
C ALA A 232 -71.31 25.49 -1.78
N GLU A 233 -72.30 25.79 -2.61
CA GLU A 233 -72.50 27.04 -3.32
C GLU A 233 -72.72 28.21 -2.34
N VAL A 234 -72.16 29.36 -2.69
CA VAL A 234 -72.34 30.63 -2.00
C VAL A 234 -73.63 31.29 -2.48
N PRO A 235 -74.50 31.79 -1.57
CA PRO A 235 -75.39 32.90 -1.88
C PRO A 235 -74.91 34.21 -1.21
N PRO A 236 -75.19 35.38 -1.82
CA PRO A 236 -74.59 36.64 -1.43
C PRO A 236 -75.40 37.41 -0.37
N GLY A 237 -74.69 38.24 0.40
CA GLY A 237 -75.22 39.50 0.94
C GLY A 237 -75.51 39.54 2.43
N ARG A 238 -74.76 40.38 3.17
CA ARG A 238 -75.22 41.66 3.75
C ARG A 238 -74.22 42.17 4.80
N ALA A 239 -73.98 43.48 4.77
CA ALA A 239 -73.13 44.24 5.69
C ALA A 239 -73.58 44.10 7.16
N GLU A 240 -72.66 44.21 8.14
CA GLU A 240 -72.39 45.42 8.95
C GLU A 240 -71.48 45.14 10.17
N ALA A 241 -70.78 46.20 10.60
CA ALA A 241 -70.30 46.51 11.97
C ALA A 241 -69.04 45.82 12.56
N ALA A 242 -68.01 46.65 12.73
CA ALA A 242 -66.95 46.62 13.76
C ALA A 242 -67.55 46.92 15.17
N PRO A 243 -66.81 47.10 16.30
CA PRO A 243 -65.35 47.21 16.47
C PRO A 243 -64.75 46.54 17.75
N GLY A 244 -63.42 46.62 17.91
CA GLY A 244 -62.83 46.75 19.25
C GLY A 244 -61.43 46.18 19.50
N ARG A 245 -60.43 47.05 19.38
CA ARG A 245 -59.41 47.36 20.40
C ARG A 245 -57.96 46.78 20.26
N ALA A 246 -57.08 47.75 19.98
CA ALA A 246 -55.74 48.03 20.53
C ALA A 246 -54.48 47.32 20.00
N GLU A 247 -53.62 48.17 19.43
CA GLU A 247 -52.17 48.06 19.12
C GLU A 247 -51.28 47.90 20.41
N PRO A 248 -49.92 47.99 20.41
CA PRO A 248 -48.96 48.24 19.33
C PRO A 248 -47.63 47.43 19.35
N VAL A 249 -46.86 47.73 18.30
CA VAL A 249 -45.49 47.37 17.92
C VAL A 249 -44.41 47.75 18.97
N ALA A 250 -43.45 46.84 19.16
CA ALA A 250 -42.06 47.07 19.56
C ALA A 250 -41.22 45.97 18.89
N GLY A 251 -40.14 46.16 18.12
CA GLY A 251 -39.07 47.15 18.19
C GLY A 251 -37.80 46.47 18.77
N ARG A 252 -36.91 45.92 17.93
CA ARG A 252 -35.52 45.58 18.35
C ARG A 252 -34.53 45.49 17.17
N PRO A 253 -33.26 45.94 17.31
CA PRO A 253 -32.49 46.58 16.22
C PRO A 253 -31.34 45.74 15.63
N GLU A 254 -30.75 46.29 14.56
CA GLU A 254 -29.51 45.90 13.90
C GLU A 254 -28.25 45.95 14.79
N ALA A 255 -27.30 45.05 14.51
CA ALA A 255 -25.85 45.22 14.58
C ALA A 255 -25.25 44.20 13.59
N GLY A 256 -24.29 44.46 12.70
CA GLY A 256 -23.20 45.42 12.73
C GLY A 256 -21.88 44.65 12.49
N ARG A 257 -21.51 44.53 11.20
CA ARG A 257 -20.17 44.34 10.59
C ARG A 257 -19.04 43.71 11.43
N TYR A 258 -18.38 42.69 10.87
CA TYR A 258 -16.95 42.44 11.12
C TYR A 258 -16.18 42.01 9.85
N ALA A 259 -15.12 42.76 9.56
CA ALA A 259 -14.13 42.56 8.51
C ALA A 259 -12.96 41.67 9.02
N PRO A 260 -12.16 41.06 8.14
CA PRO A 260 -11.00 40.25 8.55
C PRO A 260 -9.76 41.13 8.82
N PRO A 261 -8.87 40.74 9.76
CA PRO A 261 -7.65 41.51 10.05
C PRO A 261 -6.49 41.17 9.08
N PRO A 262 -5.58 42.14 8.83
CA PRO A 262 -4.44 41.97 7.92
C PRO A 262 -3.16 41.43 8.61
N ALA A 263 -2.25 40.92 7.78
CA ALA A 263 -0.94 40.36 8.14
C ALA A 263 0.18 41.42 8.25
N ARG A 264 1.18 41.17 9.11
CA ARG A 264 2.64 41.52 9.02
C ARG A 264 3.35 41.32 10.38
N PRO A 265 4.71 41.35 10.48
CA PRO A 265 5.78 40.74 9.67
C PRO A 265 6.81 39.95 10.53
N GLU A 266 7.84 39.40 9.87
CA GLU A 266 8.99 38.66 10.43
C GLU A 266 9.79 39.39 11.53
N GLY A 267 10.36 38.61 12.47
CA GLY A 267 11.42 39.08 13.37
C GLY A 267 11.92 38.05 14.40
N ALA A 268 13.17 37.62 14.21
CA ALA A 268 14.15 37.19 15.23
C ALA A 268 14.08 35.80 15.91
N ARG A 269 14.92 34.91 15.35
CA ARG A 269 15.80 33.89 15.97
C ARG A 269 15.83 33.76 17.51
N ARG A 270 15.65 32.52 18.01
CA ARG A 270 16.38 31.99 19.18
C ARG A 270 16.55 30.44 19.08
N PRO A 271 17.78 29.89 19.17
CA PRO A 271 18.04 28.44 19.10
C PRO A 271 17.85 27.72 20.46
N PRO A 272 17.77 26.36 20.47
CA PRO A 272 17.31 25.57 21.61
C PRO A 272 18.36 25.39 22.71
N SER A 273 17.86 25.28 23.95
CA SER A 273 18.63 24.95 25.15
C SER A 273 19.08 23.48 25.14
N ALA A 274 20.40 23.26 25.03
CA ALA A 274 21.04 21.98 25.22
C ALA A 274 21.05 21.59 26.71
N ARG A 275 20.41 20.48 27.08
CA ARG A 275 20.56 19.86 28.41
C ARG A 275 21.56 18.71 28.30
N ASN A 276 22.82 19.04 28.51
CA ASN A 276 23.89 18.08 28.76
C ASN A 276 23.66 17.41 30.12
N GLY A 277 23.52 16.09 30.13
CA GLY A 277 23.50 15.26 31.33
C GLY A 277 24.34 14.01 31.09
N ARG A 278 25.67 14.16 31.12
CA ARG A 278 26.61 13.03 31.28
C ARG A 278 26.40 12.43 32.67
N GLN A 279 26.08 11.14 32.74
CA GLN A 279 26.35 10.32 33.93
C GLN A 279 27.38 9.26 33.55
N SER A 280 28.49 9.28 34.27
CA SER A 280 29.59 8.32 34.21
C SER A 280 29.23 7.04 34.99
N PRO A 281 29.82 5.87 34.67
CA PRO A 281 29.52 4.60 35.32
C PRO A 281 30.30 4.42 36.63
N HIS A 282 29.61 4.02 37.71
CA HIS A 282 30.25 3.58 38.96
C HIS A 282 30.49 2.06 38.93
N TYR A 283 31.77 1.69 39.02
CA TYR A 283 32.25 0.38 39.45
C TYR A 283 32.16 0.27 40.98
N GLN A 284 31.61 -0.84 41.49
CA GLN A 284 31.90 -1.43 42.81
C GLN A 284 31.88 -2.95 42.59
N ARG A 285 33.06 -3.60 42.60
CA ARG A 285 33.73 -4.28 43.73
C ARG A 285 33.10 -5.61 44.09
#